data_AF-A0A7I4XYS1-F1
#
_entry.id   AF-A0A7I4XYS1-F1
#
_cell.length_a   1.000
_cell.length_b   1.000
_cell.length_c   1.000
_cell.angle_alpha   90.00
_cell.angle_beta   90.00
_cell.angle_gamma   90.00
#
_symmetry.space_group_name_H-M   'P 1'
#
loop_
_entity.id
_entity.type
_entity.pdbx_description
1 polymer ?
#
loop_
_entity_poly.entity_id
_entity_poly.type
_entity_poly.pdbx_seq_one_letter_code
_entity_poly.pdbx_strand_id
1 'polypeptide(L)'
;MPLECGIGDCVAVVLTRPDSEERKTGRNYVLLRLNDPNGERLSEIKVPWPDGEPEPCEIQYRDSEECVRLTNNATFADIPLRVSRLREVVANRRQRSPPKRFSSFSSTPCPVEESNQKKLHSALKDFVKEPLENGKWKHAFKYLSAKNANADGFLTKDEQTVILHFLPTQSFSSKELKNIYEVLRRTNVFGLSCLASFYELCLSLDQVALVRSAIESTDALSEQCLAVLLDFVASKSSEDDADSDYLLAHLLTRHFDPRLMTDAAARKITIKNASILMQKCMNLYVSPKHGNIAEEALSLMAVLTDVFGSRLVWENDLHHVAEEALEFSERLSEIVSLFNQIEVQQKYSERKREEEESHAQYRIEKISLPRRPLNW
;
A
#
# COMPACT_ATOMS: atom_id res chain seq x y z
N MET A 1 10.12 22.25 42.74
CA MET A 1 10.02 22.77 41.36
C MET A 1 9.57 21.63 40.47
N PRO A 2 8.70 21.85 39.47
CA PRO A 2 8.32 20.79 38.55
C PRO A 2 9.57 20.33 37.78
N LEU A 3 9.72 19.01 37.59
CA LEU A 3 10.79 18.45 36.77
C LEU A 3 10.37 18.54 35.31
N GLU A 4 11.21 19.13 34.47
CA GLU A 4 10.88 19.39 33.07
C GLU A 4 11.99 18.89 32.12
N CYS A 5 11.59 18.34 30.97
CA CYS A 5 12.50 17.90 29.92
C CYS A 5 11.96 18.29 28.54
N GLY A 6 12.82 18.81 27.66
CA GLY A 6 12.48 19.10 26.28
C GLY A 6 12.48 17.84 25.41
N ILE A 7 11.45 17.68 24.58
CA ILE A 7 11.24 16.56 23.66
C ILE A 7 10.87 17.11 22.30
N GLY A 8 11.87 17.47 21.48
CA GLY A 8 11.65 18.16 20.20
C GLY A 8 10.85 19.45 20.38
N ASP A 9 9.65 19.51 19.80
CA ASP A 9 8.70 20.65 19.89
C ASP A 9 7.75 20.58 21.10
N CYS A 10 8.02 19.74 22.10
CA CYS A 10 7.18 19.57 23.30
C CYS A 10 8.00 19.66 24.58
N VAL A 11 7.34 19.97 25.69
CA VAL A 11 7.94 19.95 27.03
C VAL A 11 7.21 18.93 27.89
N ALA A 12 7.95 17.95 28.42
CA ALA A 12 7.44 17.01 29.39
C ALA A 12 7.63 17.56 30.81
N VAL A 13 6.57 17.63 31.58
CA VAL A 13 6.52 18.16 32.94
C VAL A 13 6.02 17.09 33.89
N VAL A 14 6.80 16.78 34.93
CA VAL A 14 6.40 15.87 35.99
C VAL A 14 5.62 16.65 37.05
N LEU A 15 4.41 16.20 37.32
CA LEU A 15 3.54 16.77 38.34
C LEU A 15 3.35 15.76 39.46
N THR A 16 3.80 16.12 40.65
CA THR A 16 3.50 15.42 41.88
C THR A 16 2.24 16.05 42.45
N ARG A 17 1.16 15.28 42.57
CA ARG A 17 -0.11 15.81 43.08
C ARG A 17 0.02 16.01 44.58
N PRO A 18 -0.36 17.19 45.12
CA PRO A 18 -0.53 17.33 46.56
C PRO A 18 -1.73 16.48 47.00
N ASP A 19 -1.50 15.71 48.07
CA ASP A 19 -2.46 14.88 48.80
C ASP A 19 -3.91 15.41 48.76
N SER A 20 -4.80 14.71 48.06
CA SER A 20 -6.21 14.51 48.46
C SER A 20 -6.95 13.67 47.42
N GLU A 21 -7.70 12.69 47.90
CA GLU A 21 -8.76 11.91 47.24
C GLU A 21 -8.47 10.49 46.71
N GLU A 22 -7.26 10.12 46.26
CA GLU A 22 -7.04 8.76 45.67
C GLU A 22 -6.29 7.74 46.55
N ARG A 23 -5.96 8.03 47.83
CA ARG A 23 -5.39 7.02 48.77
C ARG A 23 -6.29 5.80 49.05
N LYS A 24 -7.49 5.73 48.45
CA LYS A 24 -8.43 4.60 48.57
C LYS A 24 -8.05 3.38 47.71
N THR A 25 -7.16 3.51 46.72
CA THR A 25 -6.81 2.42 45.79
C THR A 25 -5.43 1.81 46.00
N GLY A 26 -4.64 2.32 46.95
CA GLY A 26 -3.34 1.74 47.33
C GLY A 26 -2.31 1.66 46.20
N ARG A 27 -2.38 2.55 45.20
CA ARG A 27 -1.41 2.60 44.09
C ARG A 27 -0.86 4.02 43.95
N ASN A 28 0.43 4.20 44.23
CA ASN A 28 1.13 5.44 43.92
C ASN A 28 1.33 5.62 42.40
N TYR A 29 1.12 6.85 41.93
CA TYR A 29 1.40 7.22 40.54
C TYR A 29 1.93 8.65 40.45
N VAL A 30 2.77 8.88 39.45
CA VAL A 30 3.28 10.19 39.07
C VAL A 30 2.61 10.61 37.77
N LEU A 31 2.28 11.90 37.61
CA LEU A 31 1.70 12.42 36.38
C LEU A 31 2.79 12.99 35.49
N LEU A 32 2.96 12.42 34.30
CA LEU A 32 3.75 13.01 33.23
C LEU A 32 2.82 13.79 32.30
N ARG A 33 2.96 15.11 32.27
CA ARG A 33 2.19 15.99 31.38
C ARG A 33 3.06 16.41 30.21
N LEU A 34 2.58 16.20 28.99
CA LEU A 34 3.22 16.76 27.80
C LEU A 34 2.52 18.06 27.43
N ASN A 35 3.29 19.13 27.33
CA ASN A 35 2.83 20.45 26.92
C ASN A 35 3.42 20.83 25.56
N ASP A 36 2.70 21.66 24.82
CA ASP A 36 3.21 22.31 23.63
C ASP A 36 4.20 23.46 24.00
N PRO A 37 4.87 24.09 23.02
CA PRO A 37 5.80 25.19 23.29
C PRO A 37 5.14 26.43 23.92
N ASN A 38 3.81 26.55 23.85
CA ASN A 38 3.05 27.65 24.41
C ASN A 38 2.56 27.34 25.84
N GLY A 39 2.86 26.15 26.38
CA GLY A 39 2.45 25.71 27.70
C GLY A 39 1.06 25.05 27.76
N GLU A 40 0.41 24.81 26.62
CA GLU A 40 -0.87 24.09 26.56
C GLU A 40 -0.69 22.58 26.70
N ARG A 41 -1.59 21.94 27.46
CA ARG A 41 -1.58 20.49 27.65
C ARG A 41 -1.92 19.74 26.36
N LEU A 42 -1.01 18.88 25.92
CA LEU A 42 -1.17 17.93 24.82
C LEU A 42 -1.67 16.57 25.31
N SER A 43 -1.04 16.04 26.35
CA SER A 43 -1.43 14.75 26.95
C SER A 43 -1.03 14.68 28.43
N GLU A 44 -1.61 13.72 29.14
CA GLU A 44 -1.30 13.43 30.54
C GLU A 44 -1.28 11.92 30.72
N ILE A 45 -0.16 11.40 31.25
CA ILE A 45 0.11 9.96 31.41
C ILE A 45 0.26 9.70 32.91
N LYS A 46 -0.52 8.73 33.43
CA LYS A 46 -0.35 8.20 34.79
C LYS A 46 0.75 7.14 34.76
N VAL A 47 1.87 7.41 35.43
CA VAL A 47 3.02 6.52 35.54
C VAL A 47 2.94 5.81 36.89
N PRO A 48 2.80 4.48 36.95
CA PRO A 48 2.87 3.75 38.21
C PRO A 48 4.22 3.99 38.89
N TRP A 49 4.22 4.31 40.18
CA TRP A 49 5.43 4.51 40.96
C TRP A 49 5.43 3.60 42.19
N PRO A 50 6.56 2.96 42.55
CA PRO A 50 6.58 2.02 43.67
C PRO A 50 6.19 2.68 44.99
N ASP A 51 5.46 1.93 45.83
CA ASP A 51 5.07 2.38 47.16
C ASP A 51 6.31 2.42 48.08
N GLY A 52 6.51 3.53 48.79
CA GLY A 52 7.64 3.74 49.71
C GLY A 52 8.91 4.31 49.06
N GLU A 53 8.97 4.39 47.74
CA GLU A 53 10.06 5.07 47.02
C GLU A 53 9.85 6.59 47.00
N PRO A 54 10.91 7.40 47.11
CA PRO A 54 10.81 8.85 46.95
C PRO A 54 10.36 9.20 45.53
N GLU A 55 9.70 10.36 45.41
CA GLU A 55 9.28 10.91 44.11
C GLU A 55 10.49 11.05 43.16
N PRO A 56 10.27 11.00 41.83
CA PRO A 56 11.34 11.24 40.87
C PRO A 56 12.05 12.55 41.16
N CYS A 57 13.38 12.57 41.08
CA CYS A 57 14.19 13.78 41.23
C CYS A 57 14.80 14.25 39.90
N GLU A 58 14.73 13.43 38.84
CA GLU A 58 15.25 13.75 37.52
C GLU A 58 14.35 13.16 36.42
N ILE A 59 14.33 13.85 35.27
CA ILE A 59 13.62 13.47 34.05
C ILE A 59 14.57 13.62 32.86
N GLN A 60 14.68 12.58 32.04
CA GLN A 60 15.53 12.57 30.85
C GLN A 60 14.81 11.93 29.68
N TYR A 61 14.84 12.59 28.52
CA TYR A 61 14.38 12.01 27.27
C TYR A 61 15.52 11.30 26.54
N ARG A 62 15.25 10.10 26.04
CA ARG A 62 16.20 9.26 25.31
C ARG A 62 15.75 9.09 23.87
N ASP A 63 16.38 9.87 22.99
CA ASP A 63 16.08 9.88 21.56
C ASP A 63 16.20 8.50 20.90
N SER A 64 17.20 7.70 21.28
CA SER A 64 17.44 6.38 20.70
C SER A 64 16.34 5.36 20.98
N GLU A 65 15.57 5.55 22.05
CA GLU A 65 14.55 4.61 22.54
C GLU A 65 13.13 5.21 22.49
N GLU A 66 12.99 6.45 22.00
CA GLU A 66 11.77 7.25 22.04
C GLU A 66 11.06 7.19 23.42
N CYS A 67 11.81 7.27 24.52
CA CYS A 67 11.25 7.12 25.87
C CYS A 67 11.66 8.27 26.80
N VAL A 68 10.79 8.56 27.77
CA VAL A 68 11.10 9.44 28.90
C VAL A 68 11.42 8.58 30.09
N ARG A 69 12.62 8.77 30.62
CA ARG A 69 13.07 8.15 31.85
C ARG A 69 12.82 9.11 33.02
N LEU A 70 12.11 8.63 34.02
CA LEU A 70 12.03 9.24 35.34
C LEU A 70 12.97 8.51 36.29
N THR A 71 13.82 9.23 37.01
CA THR A 71 14.78 8.63 37.95
C THR A 71 14.64 9.25 39.35
N ASN A 72 14.80 8.40 40.36
CA ASN A 72 15.21 8.80 41.70
C ASN A 72 16.58 8.16 42.00
N ASN A 73 17.10 8.31 43.22
CA ASN A 73 18.41 7.75 43.61
C ASN A 73 18.53 6.22 43.51
N ALA A 74 17.42 5.46 43.52
CA ALA A 74 17.39 3.99 43.61
C ALA A 74 16.51 3.30 42.55
N THR A 75 15.63 4.04 41.88
CA THR A 75 14.53 3.55 41.05
C THR A 75 14.41 4.39 39.78
N PHE A 76 14.11 3.75 38.66
CA PHE A 76 13.80 4.43 37.41
C PHE A 76 12.56 3.84 36.74
N ALA A 77 11.86 4.66 35.96
CA ALA A 77 10.76 4.24 35.11
C ALA A 77 10.93 4.79 33.70
N ASP A 78 10.91 3.90 32.70
CA ASP A 78 10.96 4.26 31.29
C ASP A 78 9.55 4.28 30.70
N ILE A 79 9.19 5.43 30.12
CA ILE A 79 7.85 5.69 29.59
C ILE A 79 7.97 5.86 28.08
N PRO A 80 7.52 4.90 27.27
CA PRO A 80 7.60 5.01 25.83
C PRO A 80 6.68 6.14 25.33
N LEU A 81 7.24 7.06 24.56
CA LEU A 81 6.52 8.14 23.89
C LEU A 81 6.51 7.89 22.39
N ARG A 82 5.33 7.76 21.79
CA ARG A 82 5.21 7.76 20.32
C ARG A 82 5.35 9.18 19.78
N VAL A 83 6.60 9.65 19.64
CA VAL A 83 6.92 11.05 19.27
C VAL A 83 6.32 11.42 17.91
N SER A 84 6.22 10.46 16.98
CA SER A 84 5.54 10.61 15.68
C SER A 84 4.08 11.07 15.81
N ARG A 85 3.30 10.49 16.73
CA ARG A 85 1.90 10.89 16.97
C ARG A 85 1.78 12.26 17.65
N LEU A 86 2.76 12.63 18.48
CA LEU A 86 2.77 13.94 19.15
C LEU A 86 3.02 15.07 18.13
N ARG A 87 3.92 14.86 17.16
CA ARG A 87 4.18 15.83 16.09
C ARG A 87 2.93 16.09 15.24
N GLU A 88 2.17 15.06 14.91
CA GLU A 88 0.89 15.22 14.18
C GLU A 88 -0.14 16.04 14.98
N VAL A 89 -0.25 15.82 16.30
CA VAL A 89 -1.18 16.56 17.16
C VAL A 89 -0.78 18.03 17.27
N VAL A 90 0.51 18.33 17.41
CA VAL A 90 1.03 19.70 17.45
C VAL A 90 0.84 20.40 16.10
N ALA A 91 1.10 19.71 14.98
CA ALA A 91 0.88 20.24 13.63
C ALA A 91 -0.60 20.55 13.37
N ASN A 92 -1.51 19.65 13.77
CA ASN A 92 -2.96 19.84 13.62
C ASN A 92 -3.52 20.96 14.51
N ARG A 93 -2.93 21.22 15.69
CA ARG A 93 -3.34 22.35 16.55
C ARG A 93 -2.86 23.70 16.03
N ARG A 94 -1.64 23.79 15.47
CA ARG A 94 -1.12 25.03 14.86
C ARG A 94 -1.95 25.52 13.66
N GLN A 95 -2.78 24.66 13.06
CA GLN A 95 -3.69 25.02 11.95
C GLN A 95 -5.06 25.57 12.38
N ARG A 96 -5.36 25.73 13.67
CA ARG A 96 -6.62 26.34 14.11
C ARG A 96 -6.57 27.87 14.11
N SER A 97 -6.52 28.45 12.92
CA SER A 97 -7.21 29.74 12.76
C SER A 97 -8.71 29.48 12.90
N PRO A 98 -9.46 30.26 13.70
CA PRO A 98 -10.90 30.08 13.79
C PRO A 98 -11.50 30.34 12.40
N PRO A 99 -12.52 29.59 11.96
CA PRO A 99 -13.18 29.90 10.70
C PRO A 99 -13.72 31.32 10.80
N LYS A 100 -13.27 32.21 9.90
CA LYS A 100 -13.85 33.55 9.75
C LYS A 100 -15.36 33.36 9.57
N ARG A 101 -16.14 33.73 10.58
CA ARG A 101 -17.59 33.87 10.44
C ARG A 101 -17.82 34.94 9.39
N PHE A 102 -18.41 34.56 8.27
CA PHE A 102 -18.89 35.53 7.29
C PHE A 102 -20.09 36.26 7.88
N SER A 103 -19.88 37.50 8.27
CA SER A 103 -20.92 38.47 8.58
C SER A 103 -21.21 39.30 7.33
N SER A 104 -21.81 38.69 6.31
CA SER A 104 -22.61 39.38 5.28
C SER A 104 -23.08 38.39 4.20
N PHE A 105 -24.38 38.09 4.21
CA PHE A 105 -25.12 37.77 2.99
C PHE A 105 -25.36 39.08 2.24
N SER A 106 -24.48 39.45 1.30
CA SER A 106 -24.80 40.29 0.13
C SER A 106 -23.53 40.85 -0.53
N SER A 107 -22.80 39.99 -1.24
CA SER A 107 -22.07 40.41 -2.45
C SER A 107 -21.57 39.15 -3.14
N THR A 108 -22.03 38.96 -4.37
CA THR A 108 -21.46 38.00 -5.32
C THR A 108 -19.94 38.15 -5.32
N PRO A 109 -19.16 37.09 -5.10
CA PRO A 109 -17.71 37.21 -5.19
C PRO A 109 -17.36 37.40 -6.66
N CYS A 110 -16.71 38.53 -6.97
CA CYS A 110 -16.00 38.69 -8.24
C CYS A 110 -14.92 37.58 -8.31
N PRO A 111 -14.80 36.86 -9.44
CA PRO A 111 -13.87 35.75 -9.54
C PRO A 111 -12.45 36.30 -9.50
N VAL A 112 -11.71 35.91 -8.46
CA VAL A 112 -10.25 35.89 -8.52
C VAL A 112 -9.91 34.93 -9.66
N GLU A 113 -9.15 35.39 -10.65
CA GLU A 113 -8.74 34.56 -11.78
C GLU A 113 -8.16 33.24 -11.26
N GLU A 114 -8.95 32.15 -11.36
CA GLU A 114 -8.50 30.83 -10.98
C GLU A 114 -7.23 30.54 -11.78
N SER A 115 -6.17 30.04 -11.13
CA SER A 115 -5.06 29.49 -11.89
C SER A 115 -5.60 28.42 -12.82
N ASN A 116 -5.00 28.22 -13.99
CA ASN A 116 -5.47 27.21 -14.96
C ASN A 116 -5.58 25.79 -14.34
N GLN A 117 -4.96 25.56 -13.17
CA GLN A 117 -5.00 24.32 -12.38
C GLN A 117 -6.31 24.09 -11.61
N LYS A 118 -7.05 25.14 -11.22
CA LYS A 118 -8.34 25.00 -10.52
C LYS A 118 -9.54 24.91 -11.47
N LYS A 119 -9.36 25.37 -12.72
CA LYS A 119 -10.44 25.49 -13.71
C LYS A 119 -11.01 24.16 -14.19
N LEU A 120 -10.19 23.12 -14.33
CA LEU A 120 -10.71 21.80 -14.74
C LEU A 120 -11.51 21.16 -13.59
N HIS A 121 -10.98 21.20 -12.37
CA HIS A 121 -11.70 20.66 -11.21
C HIS A 121 -13.02 21.41 -10.96
N SER A 122 -13.03 22.75 -11.01
CA SER A 122 -14.26 23.54 -10.87
C SER A 122 -15.25 23.23 -12.00
N ALA A 123 -14.80 23.17 -13.26
CA ALA A 123 -15.66 22.82 -14.38
C ALA A 123 -16.24 21.41 -14.29
N LEU A 124 -15.47 20.42 -13.82
CA LEU A 124 -15.96 19.06 -13.59
C LEU A 124 -16.98 19.01 -12.44
N LYS A 125 -16.72 19.71 -11.33
CA LYS A 125 -17.66 19.83 -10.21
C LYS A 125 -18.98 20.48 -10.63
N ASP A 126 -18.92 21.54 -11.42
CA ASP A 126 -20.11 22.22 -11.91
C ASP A 126 -20.91 21.34 -12.86
N PHE A 127 -20.23 20.65 -13.78
CA PHE A 127 -20.85 19.65 -14.66
C PHE A 127 -21.55 18.55 -13.88
N VAL A 128 -20.89 17.97 -12.87
CA VAL A 128 -21.47 16.84 -12.14
C VAL A 128 -22.68 17.23 -11.30
N LYS A 129 -22.75 18.48 -10.80
CA LYS A 129 -23.95 18.96 -10.09
C LYS A 129 -25.17 19.02 -10.99
N GLU A 130 -24.99 19.42 -12.24
CA GLU A 130 -26.08 19.61 -13.20
C GLU A 130 -25.66 19.11 -14.61
N PRO A 131 -25.57 17.78 -14.80
CA PRO A 131 -24.98 17.19 -16.01
C PRO A 131 -25.83 17.39 -17.27
N LEU A 132 -27.12 17.67 -17.10
CA LEU A 132 -28.07 17.91 -18.18
C LEU A 132 -28.16 19.39 -18.60
N GLU A 133 -27.53 20.30 -17.86
CA GLU A 133 -27.59 21.72 -18.20
C GLU A 133 -26.68 22.03 -19.40
N ASN A 134 -27.30 22.55 -20.46
CA ASN A 134 -26.62 22.86 -21.71
C ASN A 134 -25.45 23.83 -21.49
N GLY A 135 -24.24 23.39 -21.80
CA GLY A 135 -23.04 24.22 -21.78
C GLY A 135 -22.04 23.90 -20.66
N LYS A 136 -22.47 23.27 -19.56
CA LYS A 136 -21.55 22.86 -18.48
C LYS A 136 -20.55 21.80 -18.95
N TRP A 137 -21.02 20.80 -19.70
CA TRP A 137 -20.12 19.86 -20.37
C TRP A 137 -19.19 20.55 -21.39
N LYS A 138 -19.70 21.48 -22.20
CA LYS A 138 -18.87 22.23 -23.17
C LYS A 138 -17.75 23.02 -22.47
N HIS A 139 -18.03 23.56 -21.29
CA HIS A 139 -17.04 24.24 -20.46
C HIS A 139 -15.98 23.26 -19.93
N ALA A 140 -16.39 22.12 -19.35
CA ALA A 140 -15.46 21.08 -18.91
C ALA A 140 -14.61 20.52 -20.06
N PHE A 141 -15.23 20.24 -21.20
CA PHE A 141 -14.59 19.73 -22.41
C PHE A 141 -13.50 20.66 -22.94
N LYS A 142 -13.69 21.98 -22.85
CA LYS A 142 -12.67 22.97 -23.22
C LYS A 142 -11.38 22.78 -22.42
N TYR A 143 -11.49 22.46 -21.13
CA TYR A 143 -10.32 22.19 -20.29
C TYR A 143 -9.77 20.79 -20.49
N LEU A 144 -10.63 19.77 -20.69
CA LEU A 144 -10.18 18.41 -21.03
C LEU A 144 -9.42 18.36 -22.36
N SER A 145 -9.69 19.28 -23.27
CA SER A 145 -8.99 19.41 -24.56
C SER A 145 -7.68 20.22 -24.47
N ALA A 146 -7.34 20.79 -23.31
CA ALA A 146 -6.18 21.64 -23.14
C ALA A 146 -4.93 20.84 -22.72
N LYS A 147 -3.78 21.10 -23.37
CA LYS A 147 -2.51 20.36 -23.15
C LYS A 147 -1.95 20.43 -21.72
N ASN A 148 -2.27 21.49 -20.97
CA ASN A 148 -1.75 21.73 -19.62
C ASN A 148 -2.83 21.61 -18.53
N ALA A 149 -3.91 20.88 -18.82
CA ALA A 149 -4.95 20.66 -17.84
C ALA A 149 -4.40 19.89 -16.64
N ASN A 150 -4.76 20.38 -15.45
CA ASN A 150 -4.59 19.67 -14.19
C ASN A 150 -5.90 19.78 -13.42
N ALA A 151 -6.32 18.69 -12.77
CA ALA A 151 -7.45 18.69 -11.85
C ALA A 151 -6.92 18.33 -10.48
N ASP A 152 -6.31 19.31 -9.81
CA ASP A 152 -5.82 19.10 -8.45
C ASP A 152 -7.02 19.23 -7.49
N GLY A 153 -7.55 18.08 -7.06
CA GLY A 153 -8.73 17.98 -6.20
C GLY A 153 -9.46 16.63 -6.35
N PHE A 154 -10.07 16.16 -5.26
CA PHE A 154 -10.77 14.88 -5.25
C PHE A 154 -12.25 15.05 -5.63
N LEU A 155 -12.66 14.39 -6.71
CA LEU A 155 -14.06 14.07 -6.93
C LEU A 155 -14.48 12.93 -5.99
N THR A 156 -15.71 12.98 -5.49
CA THR A 156 -16.32 11.88 -4.75
C THR A 156 -16.66 10.72 -5.68
N LYS A 157 -16.88 9.53 -5.13
CA LYS A 157 -17.24 8.32 -5.90
C LYS A 157 -18.46 8.54 -6.80
N ASP A 158 -19.50 9.16 -6.27
CA ASP A 158 -20.73 9.43 -7.02
C ASP A 158 -20.47 10.40 -8.16
N GLU A 159 -19.63 11.41 -7.92
CA GLU A 159 -19.28 12.39 -8.94
C GLU A 159 -18.44 11.80 -10.07
N GLN A 160 -17.51 10.91 -9.73
CA GLN A 160 -16.73 10.14 -10.71
C GLN A 160 -17.64 9.24 -11.55
N THR A 161 -18.64 8.63 -10.92
CA THR A 161 -19.61 7.74 -11.57
C THR A 161 -20.49 8.47 -12.58
N VAL A 162 -20.89 9.72 -12.28
CA VAL A 162 -21.61 10.59 -13.24
C VAL A 162 -20.78 10.81 -14.51
N ILE A 163 -19.49 11.10 -14.37
CA ILE A 163 -18.59 11.30 -15.53
C ILE A 163 -18.48 10.01 -16.34
N LEU A 164 -18.26 8.86 -15.69
CA LEU A 164 -18.12 7.57 -16.36
C LEU A 164 -19.39 7.17 -17.14
N HIS A 165 -20.57 7.44 -16.60
CA HIS A 165 -21.83 7.16 -17.30
C HIS A 165 -22.14 8.15 -18.41
N PHE A 166 -21.65 9.39 -18.29
CA PHE A 166 -21.92 10.42 -19.28
C PHE A 166 -21.06 10.25 -20.54
N LEU A 167 -19.78 9.92 -20.42
CA LEU A 167 -18.86 9.84 -21.56
C LEU A 167 -19.35 8.93 -22.71
N PRO A 168 -19.89 7.71 -22.47
CA PRO A 168 -20.44 6.87 -23.53
C PRO A 168 -21.67 7.44 -24.24
N THR A 169 -22.43 8.34 -23.59
CA THR A 169 -23.67 8.90 -24.16
C THR A 169 -23.41 9.98 -25.21
N GLN A 170 -22.16 10.42 -25.33
CA GLN A 170 -21.76 11.50 -26.20
C GLN A 170 -21.07 10.97 -27.46
N SER A 171 -21.31 11.63 -28.59
CA SER A 171 -20.63 11.35 -29.85
C SER A 171 -19.30 12.09 -29.90
N PHE A 172 -18.21 11.42 -29.57
CA PHE A 172 -16.84 11.94 -29.69
C PHE A 172 -16.11 11.27 -30.86
N SER A 173 -15.22 12.01 -31.52
CA SER A 173 -14.24 11.37 -32.40
C SER A 173 -13.23 10.56 -31.60
N SER A 174 -12.62 9.54 -32.22
CA SER A 174 -11.57 8.72 -31.58
C SER A 174 -10.41 9.58 -31.03
N LYS A 175 -10.04 10.66 -31.73
CA LYS A 175 -9.00 11.60 -31.30
C LYS A 175 -9.40 12.41 -30.06
N GLU A 176 -10.66 12.81 -29.97
CA GLU A 176 -11.18 13.54 -28.81
C GLU A 176 -11.27 12.62 -27.59
N LEU A 177 -11.78 11.40 -27.76
CA LEU A 177 -11.81 10.39 -26.70
C LEU A 177 -10.41 10.14 -26.13
N LYS A 178 -9.43 9.92 -27.01
CA LYS A 178 -8.05 9.69 -26.61
C LYS A 178 -7.52 10.84 -25.76
N ASN A 179 -7.69 12.08 -26.22
CA ASN A 179 -7.25 13.27 -25.46
C ASN A 179 -7.97 13.40 -24.12
N ILE A 180 -9.30 13.22 -24.08
CA ILE A 180 -10.09 13.28 -22.85
C ILE A 180 -9.57 12.25 -21.84
N TYR A 181 -9.41 11.00 -22.27
CA TYR A 181 -8.99 9.93 -21.38
C TYR A 181 -7.54 10.09 -20.92
N GLU A 182 -6.62 10.54 -21.79
CA GLU A 182 -5.25 10.85 -21.40
C GLU A 182 -5.22 11.94 -20.32
N VAL A 183 -6.01 13.00 -20.48
CA VAL A 183 -6.10 14.07 -19.49
C VAL A 183 -6.74 13.57 -18.19
N LEU A 184 -7.86 12.84 -18.25
CA LEU A 184 -8.51 12.30 -17.06
C LEU A 184 -7.59 11.34 -16.28
N ARG A 185 -6.80 10.52 -16.99
CA ARG A 185 -5.78 9.66 -16.38
C ARG A 185 -4.67 10.49 -15.75
N ARG A 186 -4.06 11.43 -16.47
CA ARG A 186 -2.95 12.26 -15.97
C ARG A 186 -3.34 13.10 -14.75
N THR A 187 -4.59 13.52 -14.70
CA THR A 187 -5.11 14.40 -13.64
C THR A 187 -5.65 13.64 -12.43
N ASN A 188 -5.55 12.30 -12.40
CA ASN A 188 -5.95 11.46 -11.26
C ASN A 188 -7.36 11.78 -10.72
N VAL A 189 -8.27 12.13 -11.63
CA VAL A 189 -9.66 12.49 -11.30
C VAL A 189 -10.41 11.29 -10.72
N PHE A 190 -10.02 10.09 -11.14
CA PHE A 190 -10.59 8.83 -10.67
C PHE A 190 -9.78 8.26 -9.51
N GLY A 191 -10.44 8.09 -8.37
CA GLY A 191 -9.89 7.36 -7.24
C GLY A 191 -9.89 5.85 -7.48
N LEU A 192 -9.24 5.11 -6.60
CA LEU A 192 -9.10 3.64 -6.68
C LEU A 192 -10.45 2.92 -6.88
N SER A 193 -11.55 3.46 -6.34
CA SER A 193 -12.88 2.87 -6.43
C SER A 193 -13.51 2.90 -7.82
N CYS A 194 -13.13 3.86 -8.66
CA CYS A 194 -13.72 4.05 -10.00
C CYS A 194 -12.69 3.86 -11.12
N LEU A 195 -11.40 3.80 -10.79
CA LEU A 195 -10.32 3.63 -11.76
C LEU A 195 -10.43 2.31 -12.54
N ALA A 196 -10.92 1.23 -11.91
CA ALA A 196 -11.17 -0.03 -12.63
C ALA A 196 -12.26 0.16 -13.71
N SER A 197 -13.39 0.77 -13.36
CA SER A 197 -14.47 1.07 -14.31
C SER A 197 -14.07 2.05 -15.40
N PHE A 198 -13.14 2.96 -15.09
CA PHE A 198 -12.52 3.81 -16.09
C PHE A 198 -11.73 3.00 -17.14
N TYR A 199 -10.90 2.05 -16.71
CA TYR A 199 -10.17 1.20 -17.66
C TYR A 199 -11.10 0.28 -18.45
N GLU A 200 -12.16 -0.27 -17.85
CA GLU A 200 -13.19 -1.02 -18.58
C GLU A 200 -13.84 -0.16 -19.68
N LEU A 201 -14.16 1.10 -19.36
CA LEU A 201 -14.72 2.04 -20.32
C LEU A 201 -13.71 2.31 -21.45
N CYS A 202 -12.44 2.56 -21.14
CA CYS A 202 -11.40 2.75 -22.13
C CYS A 202 -11.27 1.53 -23.07
N LEU A 203 -11.34 0.31 -22.55
CA LEU A 203 -11.32 -0.91 -23.33
C LEU A 203 -12.56 -1.04 -24.24
N SER A 204 -13.75 -0.75 -23.72
CA SER A 204 -15.00 -0.81 -24.50
C SER A 204 -15.05 0.19 -25.67
N LEU A 205 -14.24 1.24 -25.60
CA LEU A 205 -14.12 2.29 -26.62
C LEU A 205 -12.82 2.19 -27.44
N ASP A 206 -12.19 1.03 -27.42
CA ASP A 206 -10.98 0.70 -28.20
C ASP A 206 -9.79 1.65 -27.94
N GLN A 207 -9.67 2.16 -26.71
CA GLN A 207 -8.56 3.01 -26.27
C GLN A 207 -7.38 2.18 -25.73
N VAL A 208 -7.01 1.13 -26.46
CA VAL A 208 -6.02 0.13 -26.05
C VAL A 208 -4.65 0.75 -25.74
N ALA A 209 -4.22 1.74 -26.51
CA ALA A 209 -2.92 2.41 -26.30
C ALA A 209 -2.83 3.09 -24.91
N LEU A 210 -3.95 3.62 -24.41
CA LEU A 210 -3.99 4.26 -23.10
C LEU A 210 -3.90 3.23 -21.98
N VAL A 211 -4.61 2.10 -22.13
CA VAL A 211 -4.59 0.99 -21.17
C VAL A 211 -3.21 0.36 -21.13
N ARG A 212 -2.58 0.15 -22.29
CA ARG A 212 -1.19 -0.33 -22.37
C ARG A 212 -0.22 0.59 -21.65
N SER A 213 -0.33 1.91 -21.89
CA SER A 213 0.48 2.89 -21.18
C SER A 213 0.21 2.90 -19.67
N ALA A 214 -0.98 2.47 -19.21
CA ALA A 214 -1.30 2.31 -17.79
C ALA A 214 -0.69 1.04 -17.20
N ILE A 215 -0.60 -0.04 -17.98
CA ILE A 215 0.14 -1.25 -17.60
C ILE A 215 1.63 -0.95 -17.46
N GLU A 216 2.21 -0.19 -18.38
CA GLU A 216 3.65 0.12 -18.39
C GLU A 216 4.05 1.19 -17.37
N SER A 217 3.11 1.95 -16.79
CA SER A 217 3.42 3.00 -15.81
C SER A 217 3.83 2.43 -14.44
N THR A 218 4.24 3.31 -13.52
CA THR A 218 4.51 2.95 -12.12
C THR A 218 3.40 3.40 -11.18
N ASP A 219 2.23 3.74 -11.73
CA ASP A 219 1.10 4.26 -10.94
C ASP A 219 0.56 3.16 -10.01
N ALA A 220 0.15 3.53 -8.79
CA ALA A 220 -0.48 2.59 -7.87
C ALA A 220 -1.83 2.11 -8.44
N LEU A 221 -2.02 0.79 -8.49
CA LEU A 221 -3.27 0.16 -8.95
C LEU A 221 -3.90 -0.64 -7.82
N SER A 222 -5.23 -0.61 -7.77
CA SER A 222 -5.98 -1.56 -6.93
C SER A 222 -6.07 -2.92 -7.61
N GLU A 223 -6.40 -3.97 -6.85
CA GLU A 223 -6.63 -5.32 -7.37
C GLU A 223 -7.78 -5.36 -8.36
N GLN A 224 -8.78 -4.48 -8.22
CA GLN A 224 -9.85 -4.31 -9.21
C GLN A 224 -9.31 -3.79 -10.55
N CYS A 225 -8.36 -2.85 -10.52
CA CYS A 225 -7.69 -2.40 -11.73
C CYS A 225 -6.82 -3.50 -12.32
N LEU A 226 -6.01 -4.18 -11.49
CA LEU A 226 -5.17 -5.28 -11.94
C LEU A 226 -5.98 -6.39 -12.60
N ALA A 227 -7.12 -6.78 -12.02
CA ALA A 227 -7.99 -7.82 -12.60
C ALA A 227 -8.56 -7.42 -13.98
N VAL A 228 -8.95 -6.15 -14.17
CA VAL A 228 -9.37 -5.63 -15.49
C VAL A 228 -8.22 -5.68 -16.50
N LEU A 229 -7.01 -5.30 -16.08
CA LEU A 229 -5.83 -5.31 -16.95
C LEU A 229 -5.37 -6.74 -17.28
N LEU A 230 -5.45 -7.67 -16.34
CA LEU A 230 -5.15 -9.09 -16.55
C LEU A 230 -6.13 -9.72 -17.54
N ASP A 231 -7.43 -9.44 -17.41
CA ASP A 231 -8.45 -9.91 -18.36
C ASP A 231 -8.16 -9.37 -19.78
N PHE A 232 -7.78 -8.11 -19.89
CA PHE A 232 -7.36 -7.50 -21.15
C PHE A 232 -6.12 -8.18 -21.75
N VAL A 233 -5.05 -8.38 -20.97
CA VAL A 233 -3.81 -9.03 -21.44
C VAL A 233 -4.09 -10.45 -21.91
N ALA A 234 -4.95 -11.19 -21.21
CA ALA A 234 -5.38 -12.53 -21.62
C ALA A 234 -6.18 -12.51 -22.93
N SER A 235 -7.05 -11.52 -23.12
CA SER A 235 -7.85 -11.37 -24.35
C SER A 235 -6.98 -11.08 -25.59
N LYS A 236 -5.78 -10.53 -25.40
CA LYS A 236 -4.81 -10.18 -26.44
C LYS A 236 -3.93 -11.34 -26.90
N SER A 237 -3.88 -12.44 -26.15
CA SER A 237 -2.92 -13.52 -26.40
C SER A 237 -3.11 -14.24 -27.75
N SER A 238 -4.27 -14.10 -28.39
CA SER A 238 -4.51 -14.66 -29.73
C SER A 238 -3.85 -13.88 -30.87
N GLU A 239 -3.37 -12.65 -30.64
CA GLU A 239 -2.88 -11.75 -31.69
C GLU A 239 -1.35 -11.61 -31.71
N ASP A 240 -0.70 -11.53 -30.53
CA ASP A 240 0.77 -11.43 -30.40
C ASP A 240 1.22 -11.95 -29.02
N ASP A 241 1.71 -13.20 -29.00
CA ASP A 241 1.96 -13.92 -27.76
C ASP A 241 3.14 -13.33 -26.96
N ALA A 242 4.16 -12.82 -27.66
CA ALA A 242 5.34 -12.21 -27.03
C ALA A 242 5.01 -10.88 -26.34
N ASP A 243 4.13 -10.08 -26.94
CA ASP A 243 3.69 -8.81 -26.40
C ASP A 243 2.81 -8.99 -25.15
N SER A 244 1.88 -9.95 -25.20
CA SER A 244 1.03 -10.27 -24.06
C SER A 244 1.81 -10.85 -22.88
N ASP A 245 2.84 -11.67 -23.13
CA ASP A 245 3.74 -12.17 -22.08
C ASP A 245 4.51 -11.04 -21.39
N TYR A 246 5.02 -10.08 -22.18
CA TYR A 246 5.69 -8.89 -21.64
C TYR A 246 4.75 -8.07 -20.73
N LEU A 247 3.52 -7.83 -21.18
CA LEU A 247 2.54 -7.08 -20.38
C LEU A 247 2.12 -7.82 -19.11
N LEU A 248 1.96 -9.15 -19.18
CA LEU A 248 1.65 -9.98 -18.02
C LEU A 248 2.78 -9.92 -17.00
N ALA A 249 4.02 -10.10 -17.44
CA ALA A 249 5.19 -10.01 -16.57
C ALA A 249 5.26 -8.65 -15.87
N HIS A 250 5.00 -7.56 -16.61
CA HIS A 250 5.00 -6.21 -16.06
C HIS A 250 3.87 -5.98 -15.04
N LEU A 251 2.68 -6.56 -15.23
CA LEU A 251 1.62 -6.54 -14.22
C LEU A 251 1.99 -7.29 -12.95
N LEU A 252 2.62 -8.46 -13.08
CA LEU A 252 3.02 -9.28 -11.93
C LEU A 252 4.09 -8.60 -11.07
N THR A 253 4.98 -7.78 -11.65
CA THR A 253 5.97 -7.01 -10.86
C THR A 253 5.35 -6.04 -9.85
N ARG A 254 4.05 -5.74 -9.95
CA ARG A 254 3.39 -4.76 -9.07
C ARG A 254 3.00 -5.33 -7.72
N HIS A 255 3.11 -6.65 -7.54
CA HIS A 255 2.56 -7.40 -6.41
C HIS A 255 1.05 -7.16 -6.21
N PHE A 256 0.38 -8.03 -5.46
CA PHE A 256 -1.02 -7.85 -5.11
C PHE A 256 -1.35 -8.64 -3.84
N ASP A 257 -2.40 -8.23 -3.13
CA ASP A 257 -2.94 -9.04 -2.04
C ASP A 257 -3.79 -10.18 -2.64
N PRO A 258 -3.45 -11.46 -2.39
CA PRO A 258 -4.18 -12.59 -2.97
C PRO A 258 -5.67 -12.59 -2.60
N ARG A 259 -6.04 -12.17 -1.39
CA ARG A 259 -7.44 -12.18 -0.92
C ARG A 259 -8.26 -11.13 -1.65
N LEU A 260 -7.72 -9.92 -1.79
CA LEU A 260 -8.38 -8.85 -2.55
C LEU A 260 -8.44 -9.18 -4.04
N MET A 261 -7.41 -9.87 -4.56
CA MET A 261 -7.37 -10.33 -5.94
C MET A 261 -8.41 -11.42 -6.22
N THR A 262 -8.67 -12.36 -5.31
CA THR A 262 -9.74 -13.37 -5.45
C THR A 262 -11.08 -12.70 -5.75
N ASP A 263 -11.46 -11.71 -4.96
CA ASP A 263 -12.72 -10.97 -5.13
C ASP A 263 -12.76 -10.13 -6.41
N ALA A 264 -11.60 -9.64 -6.87
CA ALA A 264 -11.49 -8.87 -8.11
C ALA A 264 -11.54 -9.76 -9.35
N ALA A 265 -10.78 -10.85 -9.35
CA ALA A 265 -10.74 -11.85 -10.40
C ALA A 265 -12.13 -12.45 -10.65
N ALA A 266 -12.85 -12.84 -9.57
CA ALA A 266 -14.20 -13.38 -9.68
C ALA A 266 -15.20 -12.44 -10.37
N ARG A 267 -14.98 -11.12 -10.30
CA ARG A 267 -15.86 -10.10 -10.87
C ARG A 267 -15.46 -9.66 -12.27
N LYS A 268 -14.16 -9.69 -12.59
CA LYS A 268 -13.59 -9.02 -13.77
C LYS A 268 -13.01 -9.97 -14.81
N ILE A 269 -12.51 -11.13 -14.40
CA ILE A 269 -11.84 -12.07 -15.29
C ILE A 269 -12.84 -13.10 -15.80
N THR A 270 -12.86 -13.33 -17.10
CA THR A 270 -13.67 -14.42 -17.69
C THR A 270 -12.99 -15.77 -17.50
N ILE A 271 -13.75 -16.86 -17.44
CA ILE A 271 -13.16 -18.20 -17.25
C ILE A 271 -12.19 -18.61 -18.36
N LYS A 272 -12.49 -18.22 -19.60
CA LYS A 272 -11.60 -18.44 -20.76
C LYS A 272 -10.29 -17.66 -20.59
N ASN A 273 -10.36 -16.41 -20.14
CA ASN A 273 -9.16 -15.61 -19.91
C ASN A 273 -8.38 -16.13 -18.69
N ALA A 274 -9.06 -16.65 -17.67
CA ALA A 274 -8.43 -17.30 -16.53
C ALA A 274 -7.61 -18.53 -16.95
N SER A 275 -8.11 -19.36 -17.87
CA SER A 275 -7.36 -20.52 -18.36
C SER A 275 -6.08 -20.10 -19.12
N ILE A 276 -6.18 -19.06 -19.96
CA ILE A 276 -5.04 -18.48 -20.68
C ILE A 276 -4.00 -17.93 -19.69
N LEU A 277 -4.44 -17.16 -18.69
CA LEU A 277 -3.56 -16.62 -17.65
C LEU A 277 -2.86 -17.73 -16.87
N MET A 278 -3.57 -18.82 -16.55
CA MET A 278 -3.00 -19.95 -15.83
C MET A 278 -1.87 -20.62 -16.61
N GLN A 279 -2.07 -20.86 -17.91
CA GLN A 279 -1.02 -21.40 -18.78
C GLN A 279 0.18 -20.46 -18.91
N LYS A 280 -0.06 -19.16 -19.10
CA LYS A 280 1.03 -18.17 -19.16
C LYS A 280 1.80 -18.10 -17.84
N CYS A 281 1.13 -18.16 -16.69
CA CYS A 281 1.79 -18.17 -15.39
C CYS A 281 2.66 -19.42 -15.19
N MET A 282 2.21 -20.60 -15.63
CA MET A 282 3.03 -21.81 -15.64
C MET A 282 4.31 -21.62 -16.47
N ASN A 283 4.19 -21.05 -17.67
CA ASN A 283 5.33 -20.78 -18.54
C ASN A 283 6.29 -19.75 -17.94
N LEU A 284 5.76 -18.69 -17.31
CA LEU A 284 6.57 -17.67 -16.63
C LEU A 284 7.34 -18.27 -15.45
N TYR A 285 6.70 -19.13 -14.65
CA TYR A 285 7.34 -19.76 -13.51
C TYR A 285 8.53 -20.64 -13.90
N VAL A 286 8.38 -21.45 -14.96
CA VAL A 286 9.45 -22.35 -15.43
C VAL A 286 10.57 -21.58 -16.14
N SER A 287 10.29 -20.36 -16.61
CA SER A 287 11.25 -19.57 -17.37
C SER A 287 12.32 -18.93 -16.47
N PRO A 288 13.61 -19.26 -16.64
CA PRO A 288 14.69 -18.69 -15.83
C PRO A 288 14.85 -17.17 -16.01
N LYS A 289 14.26 -16.60 -17.08
CA LYS A 289 14.27 -15.16 -17.33
C LYS A 289 13.37 -14.37 -16.37
N HIS A 290 12.36 -15.02 -15.79
CA HIS A 290 11.32 -14.39 -15.00
C HIS A 290 11.35 -14.82 -13.53
N GLY A 291 12.52 -15.27 -13.04
CA GLY A 291 12.66 -15.75 -11.66
C GLY A 291 12.29 -14.72 -10.59
N ASN A 292 12.33 -13.42 -10.91
CA ASN A 292 11.93 -12.34 -10.02
C ASN A 292 10.40 -12.13 -9.90
N ILE A 293 9.60 -12.78 -10.75
CA ILE A 293 8.13 -12.72 -10.70
C ILE A 293 7.49 -14.11 -10.54
N ALA A 294 8.30 -15.13 -10.27
CA ALA A 294 7.86 -16.51 -10.18
C ALA A 294 6.88 -16.72 -9.00
N GLU A 295 7.11 -16.03 -7.87
CA GLU A 295 6.25 -16.08 -6.70
C GLU A 295 4.87 -15.45 -6.99
N GLU A 296 4.86 -14.32 -7.70
CA GLU A 296 3.63 -13.63 -8.10
C GLU A 296 2.87 -14.43 -9.16
N ALA A 297 3.57 -15.11 -10.07
CA ALA A 297 2.96 -16.03 -11.03
C ALA A 297 2.27 -17.20 -10.31
N LEU A 298 2.94 -17.84 -9.34
CA LEU A 298 2.31 -18.89 -8.51
C LEU A 298 1.14 -18.35 -7.69
N SER A 299 1.29 -17.16 -7.11
CA SER A 299 0.23 -16.52 -6.33
C SER A 299 -1.00 -16.24 -7.19
N LEU A 300 -0.80 -15.81 -8.44
CA LEU A 300 -1.90 -15.61 -9.38
C LEU A 300 -2.54 -16.94 -9.79
N MET A 301 -1.74 -17.99 -10.02
CA MET A 301 -2.27 -19.34 -10.28
C MET A 301 -3.14 -19.86 -9.14
N ALA A 302 -2.71 -19.66 -7.89
CA ALA A 302 -3.49 -20.04 -6.71
C ALA A 302 -4.83 -19.28 -6.69
N VAL A 303 -4.81 -17.97 -6.89
CA VAL A 303 -6.03 -17.14 -6.96
C VAL A 303 -6.96 -17.61 -8.08
N LEU A 304 -6.43 -17.87 -9.27
CA LEU A 304 -7.24 -18.33 -10.41
C LEU A 304 -7.83 -19.73 -10.16
N THR A 305 -7.08 -20.61 -9.50
CA THR A 305 -7.54 -21.95 -9.10
C THR A 305 -8.65 -21.86 -8.06
N ASP A 306 -8.52 -20.99 -7.06
CA ASP A 306 -9.53 -20.78 -6.03
C ASP A 306 -10.85 -20.23 -6.62
N VAL A 307 -10.75 -19.31 -7.57
CA VAL A 307 -11.92 -18.64 -8.18
C VAL A 307 -12.57 -19.50 -9.25
N PHE A 308 -11.78 -20.12 -10.13
CA PHE A 308 -12.27 -20.75 -11.36
C PHE A 308 -12.02 -22.26 -11.44
N GLY A 309 -11.21 -22.84 -10.55
CA GLY A 309 -10.74 -24.23 -10.65
C GLY A 309 -11.88 -25.24 -10.78
N SER A 310 -12.92 -25.13 -9.96
CA SER A 310 -14.10 -26.00 -10.09
C SER A 310 -14.72 -25.92 -11.49
N ARG A 311 -14.92 -24.72 -12.02
CA ARG A 311 -15.55 -24.51 -13.34
C ARG A 311 -14.65 -24.98 -14.48
N LEU A 312 -13.32 -24.80 -14.37
CA LEU A 312 -12.36 -25.29 -15.36
C LEU A 312 -12.38 -26.82 -15.47
N VAL A 313 -12.60 -27.52 -14.37
CA VAL A 313 -12.73 -28.99 -14.36
C VAL A 313 -14.01 -29.46 -15.07
N TRP A 314 -15.11 -28.72 -14.93
CA TRP A 314 -16.41 -29.12 -15.49
C TRP A 314 -16.67 -28.65 -16.93
N GLU A 315 -16.00 -27.60 -17.40
CA GLU A 315 -16.09 -27.13 -18.79
C GLU A 315 -15.17 -27.97 -19.70
N ASN A 316 -15.76 -28.83 -20.53
CA ASN A 316 -15.03 -29.80 -21.38
C ASN A 316 -13.91 -29.17 -22.24
N ASP A 317 -14.12 -27.94 -22.73
CA ASP A 317 -13.14 -27.26 -23.60
C ASP A 317 -11.93 -26.72 -22.81
N LEU A 318 -12.01 -26.66 -21.47
CA LEU A 318 -10.98 -26.10 -20.58
C LEU A 318 -10.39 -27.13 -19.61
N HIS A 319 -10.92 -28.37 -19.58
CA HIS A 319 -10.50 -29.44 -18.67
C HIS A 319 -8.99 -29.73 -18.76
N HIS A 320 -8.43 -29.73 -19.97
CA HIS A 320 -7.00 -29.96 -20.21
C HIS A 320 -6.11 -28.96 -19.46
N VAL A 321 -6.55 -27.70 -19.29
CA VAL A 321 -5.78 -26.68 -18.56
C VAL A 321 -5.76 -26.98 -17.05
N ALA A 322 -6.88 -27.48 -16.51
CA ALA A 322 -6.94 -27.90 -15.12
C ALA A 322 -6.05 -29.13 -14.87
N GLU A 323 -6.03 -30.09 -15.81
CA GLU A 323 -5.12 -31.24 -15.78
C GLU A 323 -3.65 -30.81 -15.82
N GLU A 324 -3.26 -29.93 -16.74
CA GLU A 324 -1.90 -29.37 -16.82
C GLU A 324 -1.49 -28.66 -15.52
N ALA A 325 -2.39 -27.86 -14.94
CA ALA A 325 -2.12 -27.14 -13.69
C ALA A 325 -1.96 -28.11 -12.49
N LEU A 326 -2.73 -29.20 -12.47
CA LEU A 326 -2.61 -30.26 -11.45
C LEU A 326 -1.28 -31.00 -11.58
N GLU A 327 -0.93 -31.47 -12.79
CA GLU A 327 0.36 -32.12 -13.04
C GLU A 327 1.54 -31.21 -12.66
N PHE A 328 1.44 -29.93 -13.00
CA PHE A 328 2.42 -28.93 -12.62
C PHE A 328 2.56 -28.81 -11.10
N SER A 329 1.45 -28.74 -10.37
CA SER A 329 1.44 -28.70 -8.91
C SER A 329 2.02 -29.96 -8.27
N GLU A 330 1.70 -31.14 -8.82
CA GLU A 330 2.25 -32.42 -8.36
C GLU A 330 3.78 -32.45 -8.51
N ARG A 331 4.30 -32.06 -9.68
CA ARG A 331 5.75 -31.98 -9.92
C ARG A 331 6.45 -31.02 -8.95
N LEU A 332 5.82 -29.87 -8.64
CA LEU A 332 6.37 -28.95 -7.64
C LEU A 332 6.41 -29.59 -6.23
N SER A 333 5.34 -30.29 -5.85
CA SER A 333 5.27 -31.00 -4.57
C SER A 333 6.34 -32.08 -4.45
N GLU A 334 6.58 -32.84 -5.53
CA GLU A 334 7.67 -33.82 -5.61
C GLU A 334 9.04 -33.17 -5.43
N ILE A 335 9.30 -32.05 -6.11
CA ILE A 335 10.55 -31.30 -5.98
C ILE A 335 10.77 -30.82 -4.55
N VAL A 336 9.74 -30.24 -3.92
CA VAL A 336 9.81 -29.79 -2.51
C VAL A 336 10.06 -30.96 -1.56
N SER A 337 9.40 -32.10 -1.79
CA SER A 337 9.63 -33.33 -1.02
C SER A 337 11.06 -33.82 -1.14
N LEU A 338 11.64 -33.81 -2.35
CA LEU A 338 13.05 -34.16 -2.57
C LEU A 338 14.00 -33.22 -1.84
N PHE A 339 13.77 -31.90 -1.88
CA PHE A 339 14.58 -30.95 -1.11
C PHE A 339 14.50 -31.20 0.40
N ASN A 340 13.31 -31.48 0.93
CA ASN A 340 13.13 -31.82 2.34
C ASN A 340 13.89 -33.11 2.71
N GLN A 341 13.86 -34.13 1.84
CA GLN A 341 14.61 -35.37 2.06
C GLN A 341 16.12 -35.13 2.06
N ILE A 342 16.63 -34.30 1.14
CA ILE A 342 18.04 -33.92 1.08
C ILE A 342 18.44 -33.18 2.37
N GLU A 343 17.63 -32.24 2.84
CA GLU A 343 17.91 -31.50 4.08
C GLU A 343 17.93 -32.42 5.30
N VAL A 344 17.00 -33.37 5.40
CA VAL A 344 16.99 -34.38 6.47
C VAL A 344 18.22 -35.27 6.41
N GLN A 345 18.63 -35.71 5.22
CA GLN A 345 19.85 -36.51 5.04
C GLN A 345 21.12 -35.72 5.42
N GLN A 346 21.19 -34.43 5.08
CA GLN A 346 22.28 -33.55 5.47
C GLN A 346 22.36 -33.43 6.99
N LYS A 347 21.24 -33.12 7.66
CA LYS A 347 21.16 -33.02 9.13
C LYS A 347 21.54 -34.34 9.83
N TYR A 348 21.11 -35.47 9.28
CA TYR A 348 21.49 -36.78 9.80
C TYR A 348 22.98 -37.05 9.64
N SER A 349 23.55 -36.69 8.48
CA SER A 349 24.98 -36.85 8.20
C SER A 349 25.84 -35.95 9.09
N GLU A 350 25.41 -34.72 9.36
CA GLU A 350 26.06 -33.80 10.29
C GLU A 350 26.03 -34.33 11.72
N ARG A 351 24.86 -34.79 12.22
CA ARG A 351 24.76 -35.40 13.55
C ARG A 351 25.63 -36.64 13.69
N LYS A 352 25.65 -37.51 12.67
CA LYS A 352 26.50 -38.70 12.67
C LYS A 352 27.98 -38.32 12.71
N ARG A 353 28.38 -37.26 12.01
CA ARG A 353 29.74 -36.73 12.05
C ARG A 353 30.08 -36.14 13.42
N GLU A 354 29.16 -35.40 14.05
CA GLU A 354 29.34 -34.89 15.42
C GLU A 354 29.47 -36.02 16.46
N GLU A 355 28.67 -37.07 16.33
CA GLU A 355 28.77 -38.29 17.14
C GLU A 355 30.11 -38.99 16.92
N GLU A 356 30.55 -39.17 15.67
CA GLU A 356 31.86 -39.73 15.31
C GLU A 356 33.02 -38.87 15.85
N GLU A 357 32.92 -37.53 15.79
CA GLU A 357 33.90 -36.60 16.37
C GLU A 357 33.91 -36.65 17.91
N SER A 358 32.76 -36.88 18.56
CA SER A 358 32.66 -37.03 20.02
C SER A 358 33.23 -38.36 20.54
N HIS A 359 33.20 -39.41 19.71
CA HIS A 359 33.76 -40.73 20.00
C HIS A 359 35.23 -40.89 19.54
N ALA A 360 35.79 -39.89 18.85
CA ALA A 360 37.17 -39.93 18.40
C ALA A 360 38.14 -39.83 19.60
N GLN A 361 39.01 -40.84 19.78
CA GLN A 361 40.03 -40.87 20.85
C GLN A 361 41.11 -39.79 20.71
N TYR A 362 41.24 -39.18 19.54
CA TYR A 362 42.17 -38.08 19.29
C TYR A 362 41.60 -37.15 18.21
N ARG A 363 41.81 -35.84 18.37
CA ARG A 363 41.39 -34.80 17.41
C ARG A 363 42.63 -34.21 16.74
N ILE A 364 42.71 -34.27 15.41
CA ILE A 364 43.76 -33.60 14.63
C ILE A 364 43.19 -32.27 14.14
N GLU A 365 43.58 -31.17 14.79
CA GLU A 365 43.20 -29.82 14.38
C GLU A 365 44.27 -29.20 13.47
N LYS A 366 43.82 -28.57 12.38
CA LYS A 366 44.72 -27.84 11.48
C LYS A 366 44.90 -26.42 11.98
N ILE A 367 45.99 -26.18 12.70
CA ILE A 367 46.35 -24.83 13.17
C ILE A 367 46.85 -24.03 11.97
N SER A 368 46.08 -23.03 11.58
CA SER A 368 46.49 -22.07 10.55
C SER A 368 47.34 -20.99 11.23
N LEU A 369 48.67 -21.12 11.12
CA LEU A 369 49.57 -20.08 11.63
C LEU A 369 49.38 -18.80 10.81
N PRO A 370 49.32 -17.62 11.47
CA PRO A 370 49.25 -16.36 10.75
C PRO A 370 50.50 -16.22 9.87
N ARG A 371 50.28 -16.09 8.55
CA ARG A 371 51.34 -15.77 7.60
C ARG A 371 51.84 -14.37 7.89
N ARG A 372 52.85 -14.24 8.75
CA ARG A 372 53.70 -13.04 8.74
C ARG A 372 54.59 -13.15 7.50
N PRO A 373 54.61 -12.15 6.61
CA PRO A 373 55.65 -12.08 5.60
C PRO A 373 56.99 -12.00 6.33
N LEU A 374 57.88 -12.95 6.05
CA LEU A 374 59.28 -12.82 6.42
C LEU A 374 59.84 -11.68 5.56
N ASN A 375 60.03 -10.50 6.14
CA ASN A 375 60.85 -9.46 5.52
C ASN A 375 62.30 -9.99 5.53
N TRP A 376 62.73 -10.56 4.41
CA TRP A 376 64.14 -10.77 4.09
C TRP A 376 64.65 -9.57 3.29
#